data_AF-A0A350QC94-F1
#
_entry.id   AF-A0A350QC94-F1
#
_cell.length_a   1.000
_cell.length_b   1.000
_cell.length_c   1.000
_cell.angle_alpha   90.00
_cell.angle_beta   90.00
_cell.angle_gamma   90.00
#
_symmetry.space_group_name_H-M   'P 1'
#
loop_
_entity.id
_entity.type
_entity.pdbx_description
1 polymer ?
#
loop_
_entity_poly.entity_id
_entity_poly.type
_entity_poly.pdbx_seq_one_letter_code
_entity_poly.pdbx_strand_id
1 'polypeptide(L)' 'PKTRSGKIMRRLLKDVAEGKALGDMTTLADPTVVDQLKAQYEAEEG' A
#
# COMPACT_ATOMS: atom_id res chain seq x y z
N PRO A 1 5.01 -1.39 -0.14
CA PRO A 1 4.59 -2.40 0.86
C PRO A 1 5.26 -3.79 0.66
N LYS A 2 6.01 -4.25 1.67
CA LYS A 2 6.63 -5.59 1.71
C LYS A 2 5.97 -6.48 2.77
N THR A 3 5.88 -7.78 2.50
CA THR A 3 5.45 -8.78 3.48
C THR A 3 6.51 -9.03 4.54
N ARG A 4 6.13 -9.70 5.65
CA ARG A 4 7.09 -10.21 6.65
C ARG A 4 8.15 -11.17 6.06
N SER A 5 7.87 -11.78 4.91
CA SER A 5 8.81 -12.62 4.16
C SER A 5 9.66 -11.86 3.14
N GLY A 6 9.56 -10.52 3.09
CA GLY A 6 10.34 -9.65 2.20
C GLY A 6 9.81 -9.52 0.78
N LYS A 7 8.74 -10.23 0.41
CA LYS A 7 8.13 -10.12 -0.92
C LYS A 7 7.39 -8.79 -1.06
N ILE A 8 7.42 -8.21 -2.26
CA ILE A 8 6.69 -6.97 -2.56
C ILE A 8 5.21 -7.31 -2.82
N MET A 9 4.31 -6.67 -2.06
CA MET A 9 2.87 -6.79 -2.29
C MET A 9 2.42 -5.82 -3.39
N ARG A 10 2.66 -6.21 -4.65
CA ARG A 10 2.29 -5.40 -5.82
C ARG A 10 0.78 -5.15 -5.94
N ARG A 11 -0.06 -6.04 -5.40
CA ARG A 11 -1.52 -5.85 -5.36
C ARG A 11 -1.89 -4.52 -4.68
N LEU A 12 -1.36 -4.26 -3.49
CA LEU A 12 -1.66 -3.03 -2.75
C LEU A 12 -1.22 -1.78 -3.50
N LEU A 13 -0.12 -1.84 -4.26
CA LEU A 13 0.31 -0.71 -5.10
C LEU A 13 -0.75 -0.39 -6.17
N LYS A 14 -1.32 -1.42 -6.81
CA LYS A 14 -2.40 -1.24 -7.78
C LYS A 14 -3.67 -0.73 -7.12
N ASP A 15 -4.06 -1.31 -5.99
CA ASP A 15 -5.27 -0.89 -5.28
C ASP A 15 -5.21 0.57 -4.85
N VAL A 16 -4.06 1.06 -4.37
CA VAL A 16 -3.85 2.49 -4.06
C VAL A 16 -3.94 3.36 -5.32
N ALA A 17 -3.25 2.98 -6.40
CA ALA A 17 -3.27 3.73 -7.66
C ALA A 17 -4.65 3.76 -8.33
N GLU A 18 -5.48 2.74 -8.10
CA GLU A 18 -6.85 2.65 -8.62
C GLU A 18 -7.89 3.22 -7.63
N GLY A 19 -7.48 3.75 -6.47
CA GLY A 19 -8.38 4.29 -5.44
C GLY A 19 -9.31 3.23 -4.82
N LYS A 20 -8.95 1.94 -4.91
CA LYS A 20 -9.76 0.82 -4.43
C LYS A 20 -9.59 0.58 -2.93
N ALA A 21 -10.60 -0.04 -2.33
CA ALA A 21 -10.52 -0.50 -0.95
C ALA A 21 -9.39 -1.53 -0.78
N LEU A 22 -8.52 -1.28 0.20
CA LEU A 22 -7.39 -2.17 0.48
C LEU A 22 -7.90 -3.43 1.19
N GLY A 23 -7.77 -4.58 0.51
CA GLY A 23 -8.04 -5.90 1.10
C GLY A 23 -7.01 -6.29 2.17
N ASP A 24 -7.00 -7.57 2.57
CA ASP A 24 -6.16 -8.09 3.67
C ASP A 24 -4.67 -7.65 3.60
N MET A 25 -4.21 -7.07 4.71
CA MET A 25 -2.87 -6.50 4.92
C MET A 25 -2.12 -7.16 6.08
N THR A 26 -2.69 -8.19 6.71
CA THR A 26 -2.16 -8.81 7.95
C THR A 26 -0.73 -9.35 7.81
N THR A 27 -0.32 -9.66 6.58
CA THR A 27 1.01 -10.18 6.25
C THR A 27 2.06 -9.10 5.95
N LEU A 28 1.68 -7.81 5.96
CA LEU A 28 2.66 -6.74 5.84
C LEU A 28 3.67 -6.77 6.99
N ALA A 29 4.91 -6.43 6.67
CA ALA A 29 5.92 -6.19 7.68
C ALA A 29 5.62 -4.93 8.49
N ASP A 30 5.17 -3.88 7.81
CA ASP A 30 4.90 -2.57 8.41
C ASP A 30 3.61 -1.95 7.83
N PRO A 31 2.51 -1.94 8.60
CA PRO A 31 1.23 -1.38 8.15
C PRO A 31 1.31 0.10 7.74
N THR A 32 2.22 0.88 8.34
CA THR A 32 2.29 2.34 8.14
C THR A 32 2.69 2.74 6.72
N VAL A 33 3.35 1.84 6.00
CA VAL A 33 3.77 2.03 4.59
C VAL A 33 2.56 2.29 3.68
N VAL A 34 1.39 1.76 4.03
CA VAL A 34 0.18 1.96 3.25
C VAL A 34 -0.32 3.39 3.36
N ASP A 35 -0.32 3.96 4.56
CA ASP A 35 -0.77 5.33 4.80
C ASP A 35 0.19 6.33 4.14
N GLN A 36 1.50 6.05 4.19
CA GLN A 36 2.50 6.83 3.46
C GLN A 36 2.28 6.80 1.95
N LEU A 37 1.96 5.64 1.37
CA LEU A 37 1.69 5.51 -0.06
C LEU A 37 0.44 6.31 -0.47
N LYS A 38 -0.61 6.30 0.35
CA LYS A 38 -1.80 7.11 0.10
C LYS A 38 -1.50 8.60 0.19
N ALA A 39 -0.81 9.03 1.24
CA ALA A 39 -0.44 10.43 1.42
C ALA A 39 0.44 10.95 0.27
N GLN A 40 1.38 10.14 -0.23
CA GLN A 40 2.17 10.47 -1.41
C GLN A 40 1.32 10.60 -2.67
N TYR A 41 0.40 9.66 -2.89
CA TYR A 41 -0.50 9.71 -4.04
C TYR A 41 -1.43 10.94 -4.01
N GLU A 42 -2.01 11.26 -2.85
CA GLU A 42 -2.86 12.45 -2.68
C GLU A 42 -2.08 13.76 -2.82
N ALA A 43 -0.79 13.78 -2.45
CA ALA A 43 0.06 14.95 -2.60
C ALA A 43 0.53 15.17 -4.05
N GLU A 44 0.62 14.12 -4.87
CA GLU A 44 1.01 14.20 -6.28
C GLU A 44 -0.17 14.54 -7.21
N GLU A 45 -1.40 14.15 -6.84
CA GLU A 45 -2.63 14.41 -7.62
C GLU A 45 -3.41 15.65 -7.15
N GLY A 46 -2.89 16.39 -6.15
CA GLY A 46 -3.49 17.58 -5.54
C GLY A 46 -3.02 18.92 -6.12
#